data_AF-A0AAJ1Z532-F1
#
_entry.id   AF-A0AAJ1Z532-F1
#
_cell.length_a   1.000
_cell.length_b   1.000
_cell.length_c   1.000
_cell.angle_alpha   90.00
_cell.angle_beta   90.00
_cell.angle_gamma   90.00
#
_symmetry.space_group_name_H-M   'P 1'
#
loop_
_entity.id
_entity.type
_entity.pdbx_description
1 polymer ?
#
loop_
_entity_poly.entity_id
_entity_poly.type
_entity_poly.pdbx_seq_one_letter_code
_entity_poly.pdbx_strand_id
1 'polypeptide(L)'
;MLKKAASIILASSILFIPIKGMAETVSTYNTAIKTNETVKKGWLQNNNNWYFLNSSGVMQTGWLFDSGAWYYLSTSGAMKTGWLFDKGAWYYLNSNGAMKTGWLFDNGAWYYLNSNGAMKTGWLFDNGVWYYLNSNGAMKTGWLFDNGVWYYLNSNGAMRTGWLLDGNQWYYLNSNGTMKTGWLLDGNQWYYLNSNGTMKTGWLQEGSTWYYLQLNGVMQTGFASIDGTTYYFNNSGTWIPENNITATSYINLDLTYASNVTGKEIDADIKKYQPDSPLIGHGNDFVAAQAQYGVNALYLAAHAILESGYGKSEIAYRKHNLFGLRAYDQDPFKYAKYLPTFGDSIAYNANYVRDKYLEKNGSYYYGPTLQGMNVMYSTDQEWSTKIAKIMERIKPFQKQDYLYAKKLPKNPNTLNVDALSNNIPYKTYPQGTKATAKLAAFYYVVPYSFDGVIKSQSVTENNQGTLALGTSVFVHREDPNGWVEFSFTINGNKYWILKTKLNM
;
A
#
# COMPACT_ATOMS: atom_id res chain seq x y z
N MET A 1 7.23 -5.55 -66.76
CA MET A 1 8.22 -6.11 -67.70
C MET A 1 8.62 -7.48 -67.17
N LEU A 2 7.96 -8.58 -67.57
CA LEU A 2 8.30 -9.39 -68.76
C LEU A 2 9.80 -9.69 -68.88
N LYS A 3 10.24 -10.89 -68.47
CA LYS A 3 10.71 -11.93 -69.41
C LYS A 3 10.96 -13.27 -68.72
N LYS A 4 10.20 -14.25 -69.20
CA LYS A 4 10.36 -15.70 -69.07
C LYS A 4 11.61 -16.18 -69.81
N ALA A 5 12.18 -17.30 -69.31
CA ALA A 5 12.55 -18.55 -70.02
C ALA A 5 13.49 -18.44 -71.25
N ALA A 6 14.22 -19.46 -71.71
CA ALA A 6 14.64 -20.80 -71.33
C ALA A 6 15.63 -21.21 -72.45
N SER A 7 16.44 -22.24 -72.24
CA SER A 7 17.06 -23.10 -73.29
C SER A 7 18.03 -24.08 -72.61
N ILE A 8 18.25 -25.34 -73.00
CA ILE A 8 17.88 -26.17 -74.16
C ILE A 8 18.30 -27.64 -73.79
N ILE A 9 17.45 -28.68 -73.96
CA ILE A 9 17.44 -29.80 -74.99
C ILE A 9 18.65 -30.80 -74.84
N LEU A 10 18.62 -32.15 -74.91
CA LEU A 10 17.90 -33.24 -75.63
C LEU A 10 17.75 -34.48 -74.70
N ALA A 11 16.68 -35.29 -74.69
CA ALA A 11 15.92 -36.04 -75.72
C ALA A 11 16.51 -37.40 -76.13
N SER A 12 15.86 -38.49 -75.70
CA SER A 12 15.32 -39.62 -76.51
C SER A 12 14.78 -40.69 -75.54
N SER A 13 13.47 -41.01 -75.40
CA SER A 13 12.44 -41.57 -76.30
C SER A 13 12.82 -42.94 -76.88
N ILE A 14 12.07 -44.05 -76.84
CA ILE A 14 10.72 -44.51 -76.47
C ILE A 14 10.76 -46.06 -76.60
N LEU A 15 9.99 -46.87 -75.86
CA LEU A 15 9.05 -47.90 -76.39
C LEU A 15 8.43 -48.81 -75.30
N PHE A 16 7.23 -49.30 -75.60
CA PHE A 16 6.19 -49.84 -74.72
C PHE A 16 5.87 -51.33 -75.09
N ILE A 17 5.80 -52.22 -74.08
CA ILE A 17 5.06 -53.53 -73.90
C ILE A 17 5.24 -54.72 -74.92
N PRO A 18 4.69 -55.96 -74.71
CA PRO A 18 4.75 -57.00 -73.65
C PRO A 18 5.29 -58.42 -74.09
N ILE A 19 5.58 -59.26 -73.08
CA ILE A 19 5.41 -60.73 -72.89
C ILE A 19 5.44 -61.72 -74.09
N LYS A 20 6.30 -62.74 -73.98
CA LYS A 20 6.13 -64.15 -74.41
C LYS A 20 7.15 -64.97 -73.60
N GLY A 21 6.79 -65.86 -72.66
CA GLY A 21 6.02 -67.08 -72.84
C GLY A 21 6.96 -68.19 -73.34
N MET A 22 7.53 -69.00 -72.45
CA MET A 22 7.97 -70.38 -72.72
C MET A 22 8.30 -71.13 -71.41
N ALA A 23 7.46 -72.13 -71.13
CA ALA A 23 7.76 -73.33 -70.33
C ALA A 23 8.97 -74.07 -70.96
N GLU A 24 9.72 -74.99 -70.38
CA GLU A 24 9.56 -75.99 -69.32
C GLU A 24 11.02 -76.52 -69.14
N THR A 25 11.51 -76.94 -67.97
CA THR A 25 11.60 -78.37 -67.68
C THR A 25 12.12 -78.59 -66.26
N VAL A 26 11.53 -79.62 -65.66
CA VAL A 26 11.69 -80.15 -64.31
C VAL A 26 13.04 -80.85 -64.15
N SER A 27 13.71 -80.62 -63.02
CA SER A 27 14.67 -81.56 -62.46
C SER A 27 14.62 -81.47 -60.94
N THR A 28 13.84 -82.39 -60.37
CA THR A 28 13.72 -82.72 -58.96
C THR A 28 15.08 -82.92 -58.27
N TYR A 29 15.31 -82.18 -57.20
CA TYR A 29 15.96 -82.72 -56.01
C TYR A 29 15.11 -82.37 -54.79
N ASN A 30 14.30 -83.34 -54.38
CA ASN A 30 13.79 -83.42 -53.02
C ASN A 30 14.98 -83.70 -52.09
N THR A 31 15.64 -82.65 -51.65
CA THR A 31 16.44 -82.73 -50.42
C THR A 31 15.57 -82.17 -49.31
N ALA A 32 15.03 -83.08 -48.50
CA ALA A 32 14.40 -82.76 -47.25
C ALA A 32 15.40 -82.00 -46.36
N ILE A 33 15.32 -80.67 -46.36
CA ILE A 33 15.93 -79.86 -45.31
C ILE A 33 15.02 -79.99 -44.10
N LYS A 34 15.33 -80.98 -43.25
CA LYS A 34 15.04 -80.88 -41.82
C LYS A 34 15.91 -79.74 -41.27
N THR A 35 15.41 -78.52 -41.27
CA THR A 35 15.80 -77.53 -40.27
C THR A 35 14.67 -77.44 -39.26
N ASN A 36 14.73 -78.32 -38.25
CA ASN A 36 14.25 -77.96 -36.92
C ASN A 36 15.23 -76.92 -36.33
N GLU A 37 15.44 -75.80 -37.02
CA GLU A 37 15.94 -74.61 -36.34
C GLU A 37 14.74 -74.01 -35.63
N THR A 38 14.67 -74.22 -34.32
CA THR A 38 13.83 -73.40 -33.46
C THR A 38 14.12 -71.94 -33.80
N VAL A 39 13.20 -71.29 -34.52
CA VAL A 39 13.26 -69.84 -34.74
C VAL A 39 13.36 -69.21 -33.35
N LYS A 40 14.52 -68.64 -33.01
CA LYS A 40 14.67 -67.91 -31.75
C LYS A 40 13.67 -66.76 -31.76
N LYS A 41 12.85 -66.67 -30.71
CA LYS A 41 11.82 -65.65 -30.53
C LYS A 41 12.23 -64.74 -29.38
N GLY A 42 11.87 -63.46 -29.45
CA GLY A 42 12.28 -62.46 -28.48
C GLY A 42 13.71 -61.98 -28.70
N TRP A 43 14.41 -61.64 -27.61
CA TRP A 43 15.75 -61.08 -27.65
C TRP A 43 16.80 -62.06 -28.14
N LEU A 44 17.57 -61.64 -29.15
CA LEU A 44 18.66 -62.39 -29.77
C LEU A 44 19.94 -61.56 -29.74
N GLN A 45 21.01 -62.11 -29.15
CA GLN A 45 22.34 -61.51 -29.24
C GLN A 45 23.14 -62.11 -30.39
N ASN A 46 23.73 -61.27 -31.24
CA ASN A 46 24.61 -61.68 -32.34
C ASN A 46 25.70 -60.62 -32.56
N ASN A 47 26.98 -61.04 -32.68
CA ASN A 47 28.13 -60.16 -32.88
C ASN A 47 28.12 -58.90 -31.98
N ASN A 48 27.90 -59.12 -30.67
CA ASN A 48 27.78 -58.09 -29.62
C ASN A 48 26.61 -57.10 -29.75
N ASN A 49 25.70 -57.30 -30.70
CA ASN A 49 24.48 -56.51 -30.82
C ASN A 49 23.25 -57.32 -30.39
N TRP A 50 22.25 -56.63 -29.85
CA TRP A 50 20.94 -57.22 -29.52
C TRP A 50 19.92 -56.91 -30.61
N TYR A 51 19.08 -57.90 -30.93
CA TYR A 51 18.00 -57.85 -31.90
C TYR A 51 16.73 -58.41 -31.25
N PHE A 52 15.56 -58.11 -31.81
CA PHE A 52 14.30 -58.67 -31.34
C PHE A 52 13.50 -59.28 -32.50
N LEU A 53 13.10 -60.54 -32.35
CA LEU A 53 12.27 -61.28 -33.29
C LEU A 53 10.86 -61.43 -32.70
N ASN A 54 9.83 -61.00 -33.42
CA ASN A 54 8.45 -61.12 -32.95
C ASN A 54 7.98 -62.59 -32.91
N SER A 55 6.73 -62.83 -32.50
CA SER A 55 6.15 -64.17 -32.39
C SER A 55 6.16 -64.98 -33.70
N SER A 56 6.17 -64.29 -34.84
CA SER A 56 6.26 -64.85 -36.18
C SER A 56 7.71 -64.97 -36.71
N GLY A 57 8.72 -64.64 -35.90
CA GLY A 57 10.13 -64.69 -36.28
C GLY A 57 10.61 -63.51 -37.14
N VAL A 58 9.84 -62.43 -37.22
CA VAL A 58 10.22 -61.23 -38.00
C VAL A 58 11.02 -60.28 -37.13
N MET A 59 12.19 -59.85 -37.62
CA MET A 59 13.06 -58.88 -36.94
C MET A 59 12.37 -57.51 -36.85
N GLN A 60 12.35 -56.94 -35.66
CA GLN A 60 11.75 -55.63 -35.41
C GLN A 60 12.76 -54.50 -35.62
N THR A 61 12.25 -53.32 -36.00
CA THR A 61 12.99 -52.06 -36.13
C THR A 61 12.17 -50.92 -35.52
N GLY A 62 12.81 -49.81 -35.18
CA GLY A 62 12.18 -48.68 -34.50
C GLY A 62 11.92 -48.91 -33.01
N TRP A 63 10.94 -48.18 -32.47
CA TRP A 63 10.54 -48.28 -31.07
C TRP A 63 9.84 -49.61 -30.78
N LEU A 64 10.32 -50.31 -29.76
CA LEU A 64 9.80 -51.60 -29.29
C LEU A 64 9.45 -51.50 -27.80
N PHE A 65 8.23 -51.85 -27.43
CA PHE A 65 7.86 -52.01 -26.02
C PHE A 65 7.88 -53.50 -25.66
N ASP A 66 8.72 -53.87 -24.71
CA ASP A 66 8.86 -55.24 -24.24
C ASP A 66 9.08 -55.25 -22.72
N SER A 67 8.44 -56.19 -22.02
CA SER A 67 8.66 -56.43 -20.59
C SER A 67 8.58 -55.17 -19.69
N GLY A 68 7.72 -54.20 -20.06
CA GLY A 68 7.53 -52.96 -19.29
C GLY A 68 8.47 -51.80 -19.64
N ALA A 69 9.36 -51.95 -20.63
CA ALA A 69 10.30 -50.92 -21.05
C ALA A 69 10.26 -50.66 -22.56
N TRP A 70 10.61 -49.43 -22.95
CA TRP A 70 10.81 -49.06 -24.34
C TRP A 70 12.27 -49.26 -24.75
N TYR A 71 12.48 -49.77 -25.96
CA TYR A 71 13.77 -49.98 -26.60
C TYR A 71 13.73 -49.37 -28.00
N TYR A 72 14.89 -49.11 -28.60
CA TYR A 72 14.98 -48.67 -29.99
C TYR A 72 15.90 -49.57 -30.79
N LEU A 73 15.35 -50.19 -31.84
CA LEU A 73 16.11 -51.00 -32.78
C LEU A 73 16.38 -50.17 -34.04
N SER A 74 17.63 -50.11 -34.47
CA SER A 74 18.01 -49.37 -35.68
C SER A 74 17.33 -49.94 -36.94
N THR A 75 17.52 -49.30 -38.08
CA THR A 75 17.09 -49.84 -39.38
C THR A 75 17.73 -51.19 -39.72
N SER A 76 18.89 -51.52 -39.13
CA SER A 76 19.52 -52.84 -39.23
C SER A 76 19.00 -53.86 -38.20
N GLY A 77 18.05 -53.45 -37.35
CA GLY A 77 17.51 -54.25 -36.24
C GLY A 77 18.38 -54.27 -34.98
N ALA A 78 19.56 -53.64 -35.00
CA ALA A 78 20.45 -53.60 -33.84
C ALA A 78 19.94 -52.61 -32.79
N MET A 79 19.86 -53.07 -31.54
CA MET A 79 19.44 -52.27 -30.39
C MET A 79 20.41 -51.10 -30.14
N LYS A 80 19.84 -49.91 -29.94
CA LYS A 80 20.59 -48.70 -29.58
C LYS A 80 20.72 -48.55 -28.07
N THR A 81 21.85 -47.98 -27.67
CA THR A 81 22.17 -47.51 -26.31
C THR A 81 22.69 -46.06 -26.41
N GLY A 82 22.64 -45.31 -25.32
CA GLY A 82 23.06 -43.91 -25.25
C GLY A 82 22.03 -42.95 -25.86
N TRP A 83 22.51 -41.77 -26.28
CA TRP A 83 21.67 -40.73 -26.86
C TRP A 83 21.13 -41.12 -28.24
N LEU A 84 19.82 -40.89 -28.43
CA LEU A 84 19.10 -41.12 -29.68
C LEU A 84 18.31 -39.87 -30.04
N PHE A 85 18.50 -39.36 -31.26
CA PHE A 85 17.62 -38.34 -31.82
C PHE A 85 16.62 -39.00 -32.78
N ASP A 86 15.33 -38.90 -32.47
CA ASP A 86 14.25 -39.46 -33.27
C ASP A 86 13.10 -38.46 -33.35
N LYS A 87 12.62 -38.19 -34.58
CA LYS A 87 11.45 -37.34 -34.88
C LYS A 87 11.45 -35.98 -34.15
N GLY A 88 12.61 -35.34 -34.02
CA GLY A 88 12.72 -33.99 -33.44
C GLY A 88 12.98 -33.95 -31.93
N ALA A 89 13.10 -35.10 -31.26
CA ALA A 89 13.38 -35.18 -29.83
C ALA A 89 14.60 -36.06 -29.53
N TRP A 90 15.30 -35.71 -28.45
CA TRP A 90 16.37 -36.54 -27.88
C TRP A 90 15.79 -37.51 -26.84
N TYR A 91 16.29 -38.73 -26.84
CA TYR A 91 16.00 -39.79 -25.88
C TYR A 91 17.33 -40.37 -25.38
N TYR A 92 17.30 -41.05 -24.25
CA TYR A 92 18.45 -41.79 -23.75
C TYR A 92 18.09 -43.24 -23.48
N LEU A 93 18.85 -44.16 -24.06
CA LEU A 93 18.70 -45.60 -23.87
C LEU A 93 19.81 -46.05 -22.93
N ASN A 94 19.46 -46.66 -21.79
CA ASN A 94 20.45 -47.15 -20.83
C ASN A 94 21.37 -48.23 -21.47
N SER A 95 22.41 -48.65 -20.75
CA SER A 95 23.33 -49.69 -21.24
C SER A 95 22.65 -51.02 -21.58
N ASN A 96 21.51 -51.33 -20.94
CA ASN A 96 20.66 -52.48 -21.25
C ASN A 96 19.64 -52.22 -22.37
N GLY A 97 19.68 -51.06 -23.01
CA GLY A 97 18.78 -50.63 -24.09
C GLY A 97 17.45 -50.02 -23.64
N ALA A 98 17.08 -50.15 -22.36
CA ALA A 98 15.83 -49.61 -21.86
C ALA A 98 15.85 -48.07 -21.83
N MET A 99 14.81 -47.44 -22.36
CA MET A 99 14.63 -45.99 -22.40
C MET A 99 14.59 -45.39 -21.00
N LYS A 100 15.41 -44.37 -20.76
CA LYS A 100 15.48 -43.63 -19.50
C LYS A 100 14.36 -42.59 -19.42
N THR A 101 13.77 -42.46 -18.24
CA THR A 101 12.89 -41.36 -17.83
C THR A 101 13.44 -40.72 -16.55
N GLY A 102 13.01 -39.50 -16.22
CA GLY A 102 13.49 -38.72 -15.09
C GLY A 102 14.92 -38.18 -15.26
N TRP A 103 15.57 -37.88 -14.14
CA TRP A 103 16.92 -37.32 -14.12
C TRP A 103 17.98 -38.29 -14.65
N LEU A 104 18.90 -37.77 -15.46
CA LEU A 104 20.06 -38.46 -16.03
C LEU A 104 21.31 -37.60 -15.81
N PHE A 105 22.36 -38.19 -15.26
CA PHE A 105 23.69 -37.56 -15.24
C PHE A 105 24.56 -38.22 -16.30
N ASP A 106 25.00 -37.44 -17.28
CA ASP A 106 25.80 -37.91 -18.41
C ASP A 106 26.85 -36.86 -18.77
N ASN A 107 28.09 -37.30 -18.97
CA ASN A 107 29.23 -36.45 -19.35
C ASN A 107 29.37 -35.14 -18.53
N GLY A 108 29.15 -35.20 -17.22
CA GLY A 108 29.32 -34.04 -16.32
C GLY A 108 28.11 -33.10 -16.23
N ALA A 109 27.00 -33.40 -16.90
CA ALA A 109 25.79 -32.58 -16.87
C ALA A 109 24.55 -33.39 -16.47
N TRP A 110 23.59 -32.72 -15.82
CA TRP A 110 22.27 -33.28 -15.55
C TRP A 110 21.30 -32.95 -16.68
N TYR A 111 20.48 -33.93 -17.05
CA TYR A 111 19.41 -33.85 -18.03
C TYR A 111 18.13 -34.40 -17.40
N TYR A 112 16.98 -34.05 -17.97
CA TYR A 112 15.70 -34.62 -17.56
C TYR A 112 14.96 -35.21 -18.76
N LEU A 113 14.60 -36.48 -18.67
CA LEU A 113 13.82 -37.17 -19.68
C LEU A 113 12.37 -37.25 -19.18
N ASN A 114 11.42 -36.74 -19.96
CA ASN A 114 10.01 -36.78 -19.58
C ASN A 114 9.49 -38.23 -19.45
N SER A 115 8.25 -38.40 -18.98
CA SER A 115 7.64 -39.73 -18.86
C SER A 115 7.55 -40.49 -20.19
N ASN A 116 7.47 -39.78 -21.31
CA ASN A 116 7.54 -40.34 -22.66
C ASN A 116 8.97 -40.53 -23.20
N GLY A 117 9.99 -40.29 -22.37
CA GLY A 117 11.41 -40.42 -22.69
C GLY A 117 12.04 -39.23 -23.41
N ALA A 118 11.25 -38.28 -23.91
CA ALA A 118 11.78 -37.12 -24.61
C ALA A 118 12.51 -36.18 -23.63
N MET A 119 13.71 -35.75 -23.99
CA MET A 119 14.53 -34.82 -23.21
C MET A 119 13.82 -33.46 -23.07
N LYS A 120 13.72 -32.98 -21.84
CA LYS A 120 13.11 -31.70 -21.49
C LYS A 120 14.10 -30.55 -21.70
N THR A 121 13.61 -29.45 -22.24
CA THR A 121 14.27 -28.14 -22.27
C THR A 121 13.35 -27.10 -21.61
N GLY A 122 13.91 -25.94 -21.23
CA GLY A 122 13.23 -24.87 -20.51
C GLY A 122 12.90 -25.23 -19.06
N TRP A 123 11.91 -24.55 -18.49
CA TRP A 123 11.47 -24.73 -17.11
C TRP A 123 10.91 -26.14 -16.84
N LEU A 124 11.31 -26.73 -15.72
CA LEU A 124 10.85 -28.01 -15.19
C LEU A 124 10.43 -27.82 -13.73
N PHE A 125 9.24 -28.27 -13.39
CA PHE A 125 8.80 -28.39 -12.00
C PHE A 125 8.79 -29.87 -11.63
N ASP A 126 9.64 -30.24 -10.68
CA ASP A 126 9.80 -31.62 -10.20
C ASP A 126 9.81 -31.63 -8.67
N ASN A 127 8.94 -32.44 -8.07
CA ASN A 127 8.83 -32.61 -6.61
C ASN A 127 8.80 -31.30 -5.79
N GLY A 128 8.07 -30.29 -6.26
CA GLY A 128 7.94 -29.00 -5.56
C GLY A 128 9.05 -28.00 -5.85
N VAL A 129 10.02 -28.33 -6.70
CA VAL A 129 11.19 -27.51 -7.00
C VAL A 129 11.23 -27.16 -8.49
N TRP A 130 11.54 -25.90 -8.79
CA TRP A 130 11.77 -25.44 -10.16
C TRP A 130 13.24 -25.60 -10.56
N TYR A 131 13.44 -26.07 -11.79
CA TYR A 131 14.73 -26.21 -12.46
C TYR A 131 14.63 -25.59 -13.86
N TYR A 132 15.77 -25.31 -14.48
CA TYR A 132 15.82 -24.88 -15.87
C TYR A 132 16.79 -25.75 -16.67
N LEU A 133 16.34 -26.28 -17.79
CA LEU A 133 17.16 -27.07 -18.72
C LEU A 133 17.46 -26.21 -19.93
N ASN A 134 18.73 -26.04 -20.28
CA ASN A 134 19.15 -25.24 -21.42
C ASN A 134 18.59 -25.82 -22.74
N SER A 135 18.79 -25.11 -23.85
CA SER A 135 18.36 -25.58 -25.19
C SER A 135 19.01 -26.91 -25.60
N ASN A 136 20.21 -27.21 -25.09
CA ASN A 136 20.88 -28.51 -25.26
C ASN A 136 20.48 -29.57 -24.21
N GLY A 137 19.50 -29.27 -23.35
CA GLY A 137 18.98 -30.15 -22.29
C GLY A 137 19.78 -30.17 -20.99
N ALA A 138 20.99 -29.60 -20.97
CA ALA A 138 21.80 -29.56 -19.76
C ALA A 138 21.18 -28.63 -18.71
N MET A 139 21.06 -29.08 -17.48
CA MET A 139 20.53 -28.32 -16.35
C MET A 139 21.37 -27.06 -16.09
N LYS A 140 20.70 -25.93 -15.98
CA LYS A 140 21.31 -24.62 -15.72
C LYS A 140 21.53 -24.43 -14.22
N THR A 141 22.69 -23.86 -13.89
CA THR A 141 23.03 -23.31 -12.57
C THR A 141 23.44 -21.84 -12.70
N GLY A 142 23.47 -21.11 -11.60
CA GLY A 142 23.75 -19.67 -11.54
C GLY A 142 22.65 -18.80 -12.14
N TRP A 143 23.01 -17.58 -12.54
CA TRP A 143 22.09 -16.61 -13.12
C TRP A 143 21.47 -17.07 -14.45
N LEU A 144 20.18 -16.84 -14.60
CA LEU A 144 19.39 -17.09 -15.81
C LEU A 144 18.60 -15.82 -16.15
N PHE A 145 18.75 -15.33 -17.37
CA PHE A 145 17.88 -14.30 -17.93
C PHE A 145 16.90 -14.96 -18.90
N ASP A 146 15.62 -14.93 -18.55
CA ASP A 146 14.54 -15.53 -19.33
C ASP A 146 13.39 -14.54 -19.45
N ASN A 147 12.95 -14.27 -20.68
CA ASN A 147 11.84 -13.37 -21.00
C ASN A 147 11.88 -11.99 -20.31
N GLY A 148 13.07 -11.37 -20.25
CA GLY A 148 13.24 -10.04 -19.64
C GLY A 148 13.43 -10.06 -18.12
N VAL A 149 13.49 -11.23 -17.50
CA VAL A 149 13.53 -11.38 -16.04
C VAL A 149 14.74 -12.22 -15.62
N TRP A 150 15.38 -11.82 -14.53
CA TRP A 150 16.49 -12.56 -13.92
C TRP A 150 15.99 -13.55 -12.86
N TYR A 151 16.58 -14.73 -12.87
CA TYR A 151 16.42 -15.81 -11.90
C TYR A 151 17.81 -16.30 -11.47
N TYR A 152 17.88 -17.03 -10.36
CA TYR A 152 19.10 -17.72 -9.95
C TYR A 152 18.81 -19.19 -9.67
N LEU A 153 19.61 -20.09 -10.22
CA LEU A 153 19.53 -21.53 -9.99
C LEU A 153 20.72 -21.93 -9.12
N ASN A 154 20.47 -22.57 -7.98
CA ASN A 154 21.54 -23.01 -7.08
C ASN A 154 22.45 -24.04 -7.76
N SER A 155 23.55 -24.41 -7.12
CA SER A 155 24.50 -25.42 -7.65
C SER A 155 23.85 -26.79 -7.92
N ASN A 156 22.77 -27.14 -7.21
CA ASN A 156 21.96 -28.33 -7.45
C ASN A 156 20.84 -28.13 -8.49
N GLY A 157 20.79 -26.96 -9.15
CA GLY A 157 19.80 -26.59 -10.16
C GLY A 157 18.47 -26.05 -9.62
N ALA A 158 18.22 -26.15 -8.31
CA ALA A 158 16.99 -25.65 -7.71
C ALA A 158 16.92 -24.12 -7.80
N MET A 159 15.81 -23.58 -8.28
CA MET A 159 15.56 -22.14 -8.34
C MET A 159 15.60 -21.51 -6.94
N ARG A 160 16.38 -20.44 -6.79
CA ARG A 160 16.54 -19.68 -5.55
C ARG A 160 15.38 -18.71 -5.37
N THR A 161 14.92 -18.60 -4.13
CA THR A 161 14.03 -17.55 -3.62
C THR A 161 14.66 -16.93 -2.35
N GLY A 162 14.19 -15.74 -1.97
CA GLY A 162 14.72 -14.96 -0.85
C GLY A 162 16.08 -14.34 -1.11
N TRP A 163 16.79 -14.01 -0.03
CA TRP A 163 18.12 -13.40 -0.09
C TRP A 163 19.17 -14.32 -0.72
N LEU A 164 19.99 -13.75 -1.59
CA LEU A 164 21.12 -14.41 -2.25
C LEU A 164 22.37 -13.54 -2.08
N LEU A 165 23.44 -14.13 -1.56
CA LEU A 165 24.78 -13.55 -1.62
C LEU A 165 25.52 -14.21 -2.79
N ASP A 166 25.85 -13.41 -3.80
CA ASP A 166 26.63 -13.85 -4.97
C ASP A 166 27.86 -12.94 -5.09
N GLY A 167 29.05 -13.53 -4.92
CA GLY A 167 30.28 -12.77 -4.68
C GLY A 167 30.17 -11.92 -3.41
N ASN A 168 30.34 -10.60 -3.56
CA ASN A 168 30.25 -9.62 -2.46
C ASN A 168 28.98 -8.75 -2.55
N GLN A 169 27.96 -9.21 -3.29
CA GLN A 169 26.73 -8.45 -3.51
C GLN A 169 25.52 -9.27 -3.06
N TRP A 170 24.62 -8.61 -2.33
CA TRP A 170 23.33 -9.19 -1.95
C TRP A 170 22.29 -8.90 -3.02
N TYR A 171 21.43 -9.87 -3.27
CA TYR A 171 20.26 -9.80 -4.15
C TYR A 171 19.06 -10.38 -3.42
N TYR A 172 17.85 -10.10 -3.91
CA TYR A 172 16.64 -10.74 -3.42
C TYR A 172 15.84 -11.34 -4.58
N LEU A 173 15.45 -12.59 -4.46
CA LEU A 173 14.61 -13.30 -5.42
C LEU A 173 13.22 -13.45 -4.82
N ASN A 174 12.19 -12.97 -5.52
CA ASN A 174 10.80 -13.08 -5.08
C ASN A 174 10.37 -14.55 -4.94
N SER A 175 9.19 -14.80 -4.37
CA SER A 175 8.65 -16.17 -4.21
C SER A 175 8.48 -16.93 -5.53
N ASN A 176 8.28 -16.22 -6.65
CA ASN A 176 8.26 -16.78 -7.99
C ASN A 176 9.65 -16.87 -8.67
N GLY A 177 10.73 -16.61 -7.91
CA GLY A 177 12.12 -16.69 -8.35
C GLY A 177 12.65 -15.46 -9.09
N THR A 178 11.79 -14.48 -9.38
CA THR A 178 12.20 -13.28 -10.13
C THR A 178 13.06 -12.37 -9.26
N MET A 179 14.15 -11.82 -9.81
CA MET A 179 15.02 -10.88 -9.10
C MET A 179 14.28 -9.57 -8.80
N LYS A 180 14.31 -9.15 -7.54
CA LYS A 180 13.70 -7.90 -7.06
C LYS A 180 14.58 -6.71 -7.36
N THR A 181 13.95 -5.62 -7.78
CA THR A 181 14.53 -4.27 -7.85
C THR A 181 13.63 -3.28 -7.10
N GLY A 182 14.15 -2.11 -6.73
CA GLY A 182 13.47 -1.08 -5.94
C GLY A 182 13.28 -1.48 -4.47
N TRP A 183 12.31 -0.84 -3.81
CA TRP A 183 12.01 -1.10 -2.39
C TRP A 183 11.52 -2.52 -2.12
N LEU A 184 12.03 -3.09 -1.03
CA LEU A 184 11.64 -4.40 -0.48
C LEU A 184 11.33 -4.24 1.00
N LEU A 185 10.15 -4.68 1.41
CA LEU A 185 9.81 -4.91 2.82
C LEU A 185 9.98 -6.40 3.10
N ASP A 186 10.94 -6.73 3.95
CA ASP A 186 11.20 -8.10 4.40
C ASP A 186 11.11 -8.13 5.93
N GLY A 187 10.14 -8.88 6.45
CA GLY A 187 9.73 -8.76 7.86
C GLY A 187 9.24 -7.34 8.20
N ASN A 188 9.93 -6.69 9.14
CA ASN A 188 9.64 -5.30 9.56
C ASN A 188 10.73 -4.31 9.11
N GLN A 189 11.56 -4.68 8.14
CA GLN A 189 12.69 -3.89 7.69
C GLN A 189 12.58 -3.56 6.20
N TRP A 190 12.89 -2.31 5.87
CA TRP A 190 12.93 -1.84 4.49
C TRP A 190 14.36 -1.92 3.94
N TYR A 191 14.46 -2.40 2.71
CA TYR A 191 15.69 -2.48 1.92
C TYR A 191 15.45 -1.86 0.55
N TYR A 192 16.53 -1.50 -0.14
CA TYR A 192 16.46 -1.05 -1.53
C TYR A 192 17.38 -1.89 -2.41
N LEU A 193 16.84 -2.41 -3.51
CA LEU A 193 17.60 -3.14 -4.52
C LEU A 193 17.79 -2.23 -5.73
N ASN A 194 19.03 -2.01 -6.16
CA ASN A 194 19.35 -1.21 -7.34
C ASN A 194 18.73 -1.82 -8.61
N SER A 195 18.77 -1.10 -9.73
CA SER A 195 18.24 -1.57 -11.01
C SER A 195 18.92 -2.85 -11.53
N ASN A 196 20.18 -3.09 -11.16
CA ASN A 196 20.91 -4.33 -11.43
C ASN A 196 20.66 -5.43 -10.37
N GLY A 197 19.75 -5.21 -9.43
CA GLY A 197 19.37 -6.14 -8.37
C GLY A 197 20.23 -6.13 -7.11
N THR A 198 21.36 -5.43 -7.11
CA THR A 198 22.23 -5.41 -5.91
C THR A 198 21.59 -4.63 -4.78
N MET A 199 21.69 -5.12 -3.56
CA MET A 199 21.24 -4.44 -2.36
C MET A 199 22.04 -3.15 -2.17
N LYS A 200 21.33 -2.04 -1.99
CA LYS A 200 21.91 -0.72 -1.80
C LYS A 200 22.29 -0.52 -0.34
N THR A 201 23.46 0.06 -0.13
CA THR A 201 23.91 0.64 1.14
C THR A 201 24.28 2.11 0.91
N GLY A 202 24.35 2.90 1.98
CA GLY A 202 24.63 4.32 1.95
C GLY A 202 23.45 5.19 1.48
N TRP A 203 23.76 6.37 0.99
CA TRP A 203 22.76 7.36 0.57
C TRP A 203 21.98 6.92 -0.67
N LEU A 204 20.67 7.13 -0.63
CA LEU A 204 19.72 6.96 -1.73
C LEU A 204 18.94 8.24 -1.94
N GLN A 205 18.88 8.73 -3.17
CA GLN A 205 18.01 9.82 -3.58
C GLN A 205 16.90 9.30 -4.49
N GLU A 206 15.66 9.55 -4.12
CA GLU A 206 14.49 9.32 -4.98
C GLU A 206 13.71 10.64 -5.15
N GLY A 207 13.78 11.20 -6.35
CA GLY A 207 13.26 12.54 -6.61
C GLY A 207 13.95 13.59 -5.74
N SER A 208 13.16 14.33 -4.96
CA SER A 208 13.66 15.32 -3.98
C SER A 208 13.93 14.75 -2.59
N THR A 209 13.72 13.44 -2.41
CA THR A 209 13.74 12.79 -1.09
C THR A 209 15.02 11.99 -0.93
N TRP A 210 15.65 12.08 0.23
CA TRP A 210 16.83 11.31 0.58
C TRP A 210 16.53 10.28 1.65
N TYR A 211 17.19 9.13 1.55
CA TYR A 211 17.17 8.03 2.50
C TYR A 211 18.61 7.57 2.75
N TYR A 212 18.81 6.83 3.82
CA TYR A 212 20.08 6.17 4.11
C TYR A 212 19.85 4.68 4.38
N LEU A 213 20.55 3.83 3.65
CA LEU A 213 20.54 2.38 3.86
C LEU A 213 21.80 2.02 4.65
N GLN A 214 21.64 1.42 5.82
CA GLN A 214 22.74 0.99 6.67
C GLN A 214 23.62 -0.05 5.95
N LEU A 215 24.78 -0.40 6.51
CA LEU A 215 25.70 -1.38 5.91
C LEU A 215 25.08 -2.77 5.74
N ASN A 216 24.10 -3.13 6.58
CA ASN A 216 23.31 -4.36 6.46
C ASN A 216 22.12 -4.21 5.49
N GLY A 217 21.99 -3.08 4.79
CA GLY A 217 20.93 -2.76 3.84
C GLY A 217 19.64 -2.20 4.44
N VAL A 218 19.50 -2.20 5.76
CA VAL A 218 18.28 -1.73 6.44
C VAL A 218 18.17 -0.21 6.34
N MET A 219 17.01 0.29 5.93
CA MET A 219 16.70 1.71 5.88
C MET A 219 16.76 2.35 7.27
N GLN A 220 17.47 3.46 7.38
CA GLN A 220 17.62 4.22 8.62
C GLN A 220 16.34 5.00 8.96
N THR A 221 15.97 4.98 10.24
CA THR A 221 14.97 5.85 10.85
C THR A 221 15.55 6.47 12.12
N GLY A 222 15.01 7.61 12.56
CA GLY A 222 15.52 8.34 13.73
C GLY A 222 16.86 9.03 13.49
N PHE A 223 17.57 9.33 14.57
CA PHE A 223 18.89 9.97 14.52
C PHE A 223 19.98 8.97 14.10
N ALA A 224 20.89 9.42 13.24
CA ALA A 224 22.10 8.68 12.86
C ALA A 224 23.29 9.62 12.69
N SER A 225 24.47 9.17 13.11
CA SER A 225 25.74 9.82 12.79
C SER A 225 26.34 9.16 11.56
N ILE A 226 26.49 9.93 10.48
CA ILE A 226 27.01 9.50 9.19
C ILE A 226 28.18 10.40 8.86
N ASP A 227 29.39 9.82 8.74
CA ASP A 227 30.64 10.55 8.48
C ASP A 227 30.88 11.74 9.43
N GLY A 228 30.53 11.56 10.72
CA GLY A 228 30.70 12.58 11.76
C GLY A 228 29.59 13.65 11.80
N THR A 229 28.64 13.62 10.89
CA THR A 229 27.48 14.55 10.86
C THR A 229 26.22 13.85 11.37
N THR A 230 25.43 14.54 12.18
CA THR A 230 24.15 14.00 12.69
C THR A 230 23.01 14.31 11.73
N TYR A 231 22.28 13.28 11.33
CA TYR A 231 21.10 13.35 10.46
C TYR A 231 19.89 12.80 11.19
N TYR A 232 18.70 13.33 10.87
CA TYR A 232 17.43 12.78 11.33
C TYR A 232 16.61 12.24 10.17
N PHE A 233 16.14 11.01 10.30
CA PHE A 233 15.24 10.35 9.37
C PHE A 233 13.89 10.12 10.03
N ASN A 234 12.78 10.43 9.36
CA ASN A 234 11.46 10.16 9.92
C ASN A 234 11.13 8.65 9.91
N ASN A 235 9.92 8.28 10.36
CA ASN A 235 9.48 6.87 10.40
C ASN A 235 9.35 6.22 9.01
N SER A 236 9.25 7.02 7.95
CA SER A 236 9.28 6.56 6.56
C SER A 236 10.71 6.52 5.99
N GLY A 237 11.73 6.77 6.81
CA GLY A 237 13.14 6.80 6.44
C GLY A 237 13.57 8.02 5.63
N THR A 238 12.69 9.01 5.48
CA THR A 238 13.01 10.25 4.78
C THR A 238 13.92 11.11 5.65
N TRP A 239 15.06 11.53 5.10
CA TRP A 239 15.92 12.54 5.71
C TRP A 239 15.19 13.87 5.84
N ILE A 240 15.24 14.45 7.03
CA ILE A 240 14.76 15.80 7.31
C ILE A 240 15.97 16.70 7.58
N PRO A 241 16.19 17.75 6.78
CA PRO A 241 17.26 18.70 7.03
C PRO A 241 17.00 19.48 8.32
N GLU A 242 18.08 19.91 8.97
CA GLU A 242 17.99 20.78 10.13
C GLU A 242 17.48 22.17 9.72
N ASN A 243 16.46 22.66 10.41
CA ASN A 243 15.96 24.02 10.29
C ASN A 243 16.86 24.98 11.06
N ASN A 244 17.13 26.14 10.48
CA ASN A 244 17.77 27.24 11.20
C ASN A 244 16.73 27.97 12.10
N ILE A 245 16.36 27.33 13.22
CA ILE A 245 15.42 27.92 14.19
C ILE A 245 16.14 28.96 15.05
N THR A 246 15.72 30.21 14.93
CA THR A 246 16.20 31.33 15.76
C THR A 246 15.24 31.69 16.90
N ALA A 247 14.03 31.13 16.90
CA ALA A 247 13.03 31.38 17.93
C ALA A 247 13.50 30.90 19.31
N THR A 248 13.28 31.74 20.33
CA THR A 248 13.58 31.46 21.74
C THR A 248 12.32 31.26 22.60
N SER A 249 11.14 31.45 22.01
CA SER A 249 9.82 31.24 22.63
C SER A 249 8.77 31.08 21.53
N TYR A 250 7.54 30.68 21.91
CA TYR A 250 6.42 30.61 20.97
C TYR A 250 6.04 31.94 20.31
N ILE A 251 6.35 33.08 20.93
CA ILE A 251 6.03 34.41 20.36
C ILE A 251 6.69 34.60 18.99
N ASN A 252 7.92 34.12 18.84
CA ASN A 252 8.76 34.33 17.66
C ASN A 252 8.89 33.08 16.79
N LEU A 253 8.17 31.99 17.12
CA LEU A 253 8.16 30.77 16.34
C LEU A 253 7.40 30.99 15.02
N ASP A 254 7.98 30.53 13.90
CA ASP A 254 7.24 30.43 12.63
C ASP A 254 6.17 29.33 12.76
N LEU A 255 4.91 29.74 12.79
CA LEU A 255 3.72 28.90 13.02
C LEU A 255 3.40 27.98 11.83
N THR A 256 4.20 28.00 10.77
CA THR A 256 4.14 27.02 9.67
C THR A 256 4.93 25.73 9.96
N TYR A 257 5.76 25.72 11.02
CA TYR A 257 6.37 24.51 11.53
C TYR A 257 5.38 23.70 12.37
N ALA A 258 5.33 22.40 12.09
CA ALA A 258 4.54 21.46 12.88
C ALA A 258 5.01 21.44 14.35
N SER A 259 4.06 21.48 15.28
CA SER A 259 4.29 21.10 16.67
C SER A 259 4.26 19.59 16.84
N ASN A 260 5.01 19.08 17.82
CA ASN A 260 5.00 17.67 18.25
C ASN A 260 3.94 17.40 19.35
N VAL A 261 2.97 18.30 19.54
CA VAL A 261 1.88 18.11 20.51
C VAL A 261 0.93 17.02 20.00
N THR A 262 0.44 16.20 20.92
CA THR A 262 -0.56 15.17 20.67
C THR A 262 -1.95 15.68 21.06
N GLY A 263 -3.00 15.14 20.44
CA GLY A 263 -4.38 15.48 20.83
C GLY A 263 -4.66 15.19 22.31
N LYS A 264 -4.09 14.11 22.84
CA LYS A 264 -4.21 13.75 24.26
C LYS A 264 -3.58 14.78 25.21
N GLU A 265 -2.44 15.39 24.84
CA GLU A 265 -1.83 16.47 25.64
C GLU A 265 -2.75 17.70 25.67
N ILE A 266 -3.35 18.06 24.53
CA ILE A 266 -4.32 19.18 24.44
C ILE A 266 -5.55 18.90 25.31
N ASP A 267 -6.17 17.72 25.16
CA ASP A 267 -7.37 17.34 25.91
C ASP A 267 -7.11 17.30 27.43
N ALA A 268 -5.93 16.81 27.84
CA ALA A 268 -5.54 16.74 29.23
C ALA A 268 -5.37 18.14 29.85
N ASP A 269 -4.75 19.09 29.14
CA ASP A 269 -4.63 20.48 29.58
C ASP A 269 -6.01 21.14 29.72
N ILE A 270 -6.85 21.06 28.68
CA ILE A 270 -8.21 21.62 28.72
C ILE A 270 -8.99 21.06 29.91
N LYS A 271 -9.00 19.74 30.10
CA LYS A 271 -9.71 19.08 31.20
C LYS A 271 -9.20 19.49 32.57
N LYS A 272 -7.90 19.75 32.72
CA LYS A 272 -7.29 20.18 33.98
C LYS A 272 -7.81 21.55 34.44
N TYR A 273 -7.96 22.49 33.51
CA TYR A 273 -8.39 23.86 33.83
C TYR A 273 -9.90 24.06 33.73
N GLN A 274 -10.56 23.34 32.82
CA GLN A 274 -11.99 23.45 32.57
C GLN A 274 -12.61 22.06 32.32
N PRO A 275 -12.89 21.28 33.38
CA PRO A 275 -13.38 19.90 33.28
C PRO A 275 -14.71 19.71 32.55
N ASP A 276 -15.52 20.76 32.45
CA ASP A 276 -16.81 20.82 31.74
C ASP A 276 -16.70 21.42 30.34
N SER A 277 -15.48 21.63 29.84
CA SER A 277 -15.25 22.23 28.52
C SER A 277 -15.80 21.35 27.39
N PRO A 278 -16.57 21.92 26.44
CA PRO A 278 -16.99 21.24 25.22
C PRO A 278 -15.84 20.87 24.27
N LEU A 279 -14.64 21.43 24.48
CA LEU A 279 -13.46 21.13 23.65
C LEU A 279 -12.74 19.84 24.05
N ILE A 280 -13.08 19.24 25.19
CA ILE A 280 -12.47 17.97 25.61
C ILE A 280 -12.85 16.87 24.60
N GLY A 281 -11.86 16.18 24.07
CA GLY A 281 -12.02 15.13 23.06
C GLY A 281 -11.79 15.61 21.63
N HIS A 282 -11.57 16.91 21.44
CA HIS A 282 -11.28 17.52 20.13
C HIS A 282 -9.77 17.78 19.92
N GLY A 283 -8.89 17.33 20.82
CA GLY A 283 -7.44 17.46 20.67
C GLY A 283 -6.90 16.98 19.32
N ASN A 284 -7.45 15.87 18.79
CA ASN A 284 -7.04 15.32 17.50
C ASN A 284 -7.49 16.17 16.30
N ASP A 285 -8.55 16.99 16.44
CA ASP A 285 -8.99 17.88 15.36
C ASP A 285 -7.95 18.97 15.09
N PHE A 286 -7.25 19.45 16.12
CA PHE A 286 -6.12 20.38 15.97
C PHE A 286 -4.92 19.75 15.28
N VAL A 287 -4.59 18.51 15.62
CA VAL A 287 -3.51 17.75 14.98
C VAL A 287 -3.84 17.45 13.51
N ALA A 288 -5.09 17.10 13.22
CA ALA A 288 -5.58 16.89 11.86
C ALA A 288 -5.52 18.19 11.05
N ALA A 289 -5.97 19.31 11.62
CA ALA A 289 -5.91 20.62 10.97
C ALA A 289 -4.47 21.08 10.71
N GLN A 290 -3.53 20.78 11.61
CA GLN A 290 -2.09 21.01 11.37
C GLN A 290 -1.62 20.24 10.13
N ALA A 291 -1.87 18.94 10.08
CA ALA A 291 -1.45 18.10 8.95
C ALA A 291 -2.08 18.55 7.63
N GLN A 292 -3.34 18.98 7.66
CA GLN A 292 -4.11 19.34 6.48
C GLN A 292 -3.86 20.76 5.96
N TYR A 293 -3.68 21.75 6.85
CA TYR A 293 -3.60 23.17 6.49
C TYR A 293 -2.22 23.80 6.75
N GLY A 294 -1.32 23.06 7.39
CA GLY A 294 0.04 23.49 7.64
C GLY A 294 0.13 24.63 8.66
N VAL A 295 -0.68 24.57 9.72
CA VAL A 295 -0.65 25.52 10.83
C VAL A 295 -0.35 24.79 12.11
N ASN A 296 0.54 25.32 12.94
CA ASN A 296 0.95 24.73 14.21
C ASN A 296 -0.26 24.39 15.11
N ALA A 297 -0.43 23.10 15.46
CA ALA A 297 -1.57 22.58 16.23
C ALA A 297 -1.66 23.20 17.62
N LEU A 298 -0.51 23.39 18.28
CA LEU A 298 -0.44 24.01 19.60
C LEU A 298 -0.97 25.45 19.57
N TYR A 299 -0.64 26.20 18.50
CA TYR A 299 -1.22 27.53 18.27
C TYR A 299 -2.73 27.46 18.06
N LEU A 300 -3.22 26.58 17.18
CA LEU A 300 -4.67 26.46 16.92
C LEU A 300 -5.45 26.13 18.20
N ALA A 301 -4.92 25.24 19.05
CA ALA A 301 -5.52 24.89 20.33
C ALA A 301 -5.52 26.07 21.30
N ALA A 302 -4.37 26.74 21.47
CA ALA A 302 -4.26 27.93 22.32
C ALA A 302 -5.20 29.06 21.87
N HIS A 303 -5.31 29.25 20.56
CA HIS A 303 -6.18 30.22 19.93
C HIS A 303 -7.66 29.90 20.16
N ALA A 304 -8.08 28.65 19.92
CA ALA A 304 -9.44 28.23 20.21
C ALA A 304 -9.78 28.41 21.70
N ILE A 305 -8.90 28.01 22.60
CA ILE A 305 -9.10 28.15 24.06
C ILE A 305 -9.32 29.61 24.44
N LEU A 306 -8.49 30.52 23.93
CA LEU A 306 -8.57 31.95 24.24
C LEU A 306 -9.87 32.56 23.69
N GLU A 307 -10.13 32.40 22.39
CA GLU A 307 -11.23 33.08 21.69
C GLU A 307 -12.61 32.57 22.12
N SER A 308 -12.71 31.27 22.46
CA SER A 308 -13.98 30.65 22.84
C SER A 308 -14.19 30.54 24.35
N GLY A 309 -13.19 30.89 25.16
CA GLY A 309 -13.22 30.59 26.60
C GLY A 309 -13.38 29.09 26.86
N TYR A 310 -12.46 28.27 26.33
CA TYR A 310 -12.51 26.80 26.41
C TYR A 310 -13.76 26.18 25.76
N GLY A 311 -14.26 26.75 24.66
CA GLY A 311 -15.46 26.30 23.95
C GLY A 311 -16.77 26.68 24.63
N LYS A 312 -16.71 27.41 25.74
CA LYS A 312 -17.87 27.71 26.57
C LYS A 312 -18.62 28.94 26.13
N SER A 313 -18.10 29.83 25.28
CA SER A 313 -18.85 31.00 24.84
C SER A 313 -20.14 30.62 24.10
N GLU A 314 -21.15 31.50 24.13
CA GLU A 314 -22.45 31.25 23.48
C GLU A 314 -22.32 30.90 22.00
N ILE A 315 -21.47 31.64 21.29
CA ILE A 315 -21.19 31.43 19.88
C ILE A 315 -20.41 30.12 19.67
N ALA A 316 -19.43 29.83 20.52
CA ALA A 316 -18.68 28.59 20.44
C ALA A 316 -19.60 27.38 20.63
N TYR A 317 -20.34 27.32 21.73
CA TYR A 317 -21.16 26.16 22.04
C TYR A 317 -22.33 25.99 21.06
N ARG A 318 -23.13 27.04 20.85
CA ARG A 318 -24.39 26.91 20.08
C ARG A 318 -24.19 26.90 18.57
N LYS A 319 -23.06 27.45 18.08
CA LYS A 319 -22.76 27.53 16.64
C LYS A 319 -21.52 26.74 16.23
N HIS A 320 -20.91 26.01 17.16
CA HIS A 320 -19.58 25.40 17.00
C HIS A 320 -18.53 26.37 16.47
N ASN A 321 -18.63 27.66 16.80
CA ASN A 321 -17.81 28.69 16.20
C ASN A 321 -16.80 29.22 17.23
N LEU A 322 -15.64 28.56 17.28
CA LEU A 322 -14.63 28.77 18.30
C LEU A 322 -13.88 30.11 18.17
N PHE A 323 -13.84 30.68 16.97
CA PHE A 323 -13.00 31.82 16.63
C PHE A 323 -13.81 33.08 16.27
N GLY A 324 -15.09 33.11 16.66
CA GLY A 324 -15.94 34.28 16.40
C GLY A 324 -16.13 34.60 14.91
N LEU A 325 -16.14 33.58 14.03
CA LEU A 325 -16.25 33.78 12.59
C LEU A 325 -17.49 34.62 12.23
N ARG A 326 -17.25 35.84 11.73
CA ARG A 326 -18.25 36.88 11.40
C ARG A 326 -19.13 37.32 12.58
N ALA A 327 -18.62 37.28 13.79
CA ALA A 327 -19.29 37.85 14.96
C ALA A 327 -19.03 39.38 15.00
N TYR A 328 -19.94 40.19 14.45
CA TYR A 328 -19.82 41.65 14.43
C TYR A 328 -20.43 42.30 15.67
N ASP A 329 -19.85 43.41 16.13
CA ASP A 329 -20.21 44.11 17.38
C ASP A 329 -21.71 44.42 17.55
N GLN A 330 -22.41 44.74 16.46
CA GLN A 330 -23.84 45.10 16.53
C GLN A 330 -24.72 43.96 17.03
N ASP A 331 -24.45 42.72 16.60
CA ASP A 331 -25.15 41.51 17.05
C ASP A 331 -24.26 40.29 16.79
N PRO A 332 -23.28 40.04 17.69
CA PRO A 332 -22.26 39.03 17.45
C PRO A 332 -22.86 37.65 17.22
N PHE A 333 -23.91 37.31 17.96
CA PHE A 333 -24.56 36.01 17.86
C PHE A 333 -25.33 35.85 16.53
N LYS A 334 -26.09 36.86 16.10
CA LYS A 334 -26.85 36.78 14.83
C LYS A 334 -25.95 36.63 13.61
N TYR A 335 -24.83 37.36 13.56
CA TYR A 335 -23.95 37.36 12.40
C TYR A 335 -22.93 36.23 12.39
N ALA A 336 -22.59 35.68 13.57
CA ALA A 336 -21.68 34.55 13.67
C ALA A 336 -22.13 33.38 12.79
N LYS A 337 -21.18 32.77 12.08
CA LYS A 337 -21.45 31.56 11.29
C LYS A 337 -21.70 30.35 12.17
N TYR A 338 -22.59 29.47 11.72
CA TYR A 338 -22.77 28.12 12.23
C TYR A 338 -21.81 27.18 11.49
N LEU A 339 -21.14 26.31 12.25
CA LEU A 339 -20.34 25.22 11.73
C LEU A 339 -20.92 23.87 12.22
N PRO A 340 -20.91 22.81 11.39
CA PRO A 340 -21.49 21.53 11.79
C PRO A 340 -20.81 20.90 13.02
N THR A 341 -19.48 21.05 13.13
CA THR A 341 -18.69 20.51 14.24
C THR A 341 -17.60 21.49 14.70
N PHE A 342 -17.02 21.27 15.88
CA PHE A 342 -15.81 22.00 16.29
C PHE A 342 -14.63 21.74 15.36
N GLY A 343 -14.49 20.51 14.84
CA GLY A 343 -13.49 20.17 13.83
C GLY A 343 -13.59 21.05 12.58
N ASP A 344 -14.80 21.35 12.11
CA ASP A 344 -15.03 22.27 10.98
C ASP A 344 -14.58 23.69 11.32
N SER A 345 -14.78 24.15 12.56
CA SER A 345 -14.33 25.47 13.01
C SER A 345 -12.81 25.59 13.09
N ILE A 346 -12.16 24.54 13.58
CA ILE A 346 -10.70 24.43 13.64
C ILE A 346 -10.12 24.39 12.23
N ALA A 347 -10.67 23.54 11.34
CA ALA A 347 -10.25 23.44 9.94
C ALA A 347 -10.43 24.76 9.20
N TYR A 348 -11.57 25.43 9.39
CA TYR A 348 -11.84 26.75 8.85
C TYR A 348 -10.78 27.77 9.29
N ASN A 349 -10.53 27.87 10.60
CA ASN A 349 -9.60 28.85 11.14
C ASN A 349 -8.16 28.56 10.68
N ALA A 350 -7.75 27.30 10.67
CA ALA A 350 -6.45 26.88 10.16
C ALA A 350 -6.26 27.31 8.70
N ASN A 351 -7.25 27.07 7.83
CA ASN A 351 -7.19 27.53 6.45
C ASN A 351 -7.12 29.07 6.34
N TYR A 352 -7.96 29.78 7.09
CA TYR A 352 -8.03 31.24 7.05
C TYR A 352 -6.73 31.89 7.54
N VAL A 353 -6.21 31.45 8.68
CA VAL A 353 -4.95 31.95 9.25
C VAL A 353 -3.78 31.62 8.33
N ARG A 354 -3.74 30.40 7.78
CA ARG A 354 -2.71 30.04 6.79
C ARG A 354 -2.74 30.99 5.60
N ASP A 355 -3.89 31.19 4.98
CA ASP A 355 -4.02 32.02 3.77
C ASP A 355 -3.74 33.50 4.01
N LYS A 356 -4.24 34.06 5.12
CA LYS A 356 -4.24 35.51 5.32
C LYS A 356 -3.05 36.03 6.12
N TYR A 357 -2.54 35.26 7.07
CA TYR A 357 -1.56 35.72 8.05
C TYR A 357 -0.19 35.07 7.93
N LEU A 358 -0.10 33.80 7.49
CA LEU A 358 1.16 33.04 7.53
C LEU A 358 1.87 32.93 6.17
N GLU A 359 1.22 33.31 5.08
CA GLU A 359 1.81 33.34 3.74
C GLU A 359 2.26 34.73 3.34
N LYS A 360 3.42 34.85 2.68
CA LYS A 360 3.99 36.14 2.25
C LYS A 360 3.06 36.99 1.38
N ASN A 361 2.15 36.36 0.64
CA ASN A 361 1.15 37.02 -0.20
C ASN A 361 -0.23 37.14 0.48
N GLY A 362 -0.35 36.77 1.75
CA GLY A 362 -1.56 36.93 2.54
C GLY A 362 -1.85 38.40 2.83
N SER A 363 -3.12 38.79 2.82
CA SER A 363 -3.53 40.20 2.98
C SER A 363 -3.21 40.80 4.35
N TYR A 364 -2.91 39.97 5.35
CA TYR A 364 -2.60 40.37 6.72
C TYR A 364 -1.21 39.88 7.17
N TYR A 365 -0.31 39.61 6.23
CA TYR A 365 1.00 39.07 6.51
C TYR A 365 1.98 40.13 7.03
N TYR A 366 2.45 39.94 8.26
CA TYR A 366 3.56 40.70 8.87
C TYR A 366 4.65 39.76 9.42
N GLY A 367 4.73 38.55 8.88
CA GLY A 367 5.59 37.46 9.35
C GLY A 367 4.78 36.31 9.94
N PRO A 368 5.25 35.06 9.81
CA PRO A 368 4.46 33.88 10.17
C PRO A 368 4.50 33.56 11.68
N THR A 369 4.70 34.57 12.53
CA THR A 369 4.85 34.43 13.99
C THR A 369 3.62 34.99 14.71
N LEU A 370 3.44 34.67 16.00
CA LEU A 370 2.37 35.28 16.81
C LEU A 370 2.48 36.81 16.82
N GLN A 371 3.71 37.34 16.88
CA GLN A 371 3.95 38.78 16.83
C GLN A 371 3.52 39.38 15.49
N GLY A 372 3.85 38.72 14.37
CA GLY A 372 3.40 39.16 13.05
C GLY A 372 1.87 39.11 12.91
N MET A 373 1.24 38.06 13.42
CA MET A 373 -0.21 37.94 13.43
C MET A 373 -0.90 39.07 14.21
N ASN A 374 -0.35 39.43 15.39
CA ASN A 374 -1.00 40.41 16.27
C ASN A 374 -1.18 41.78 15.63
N VAL A 375 -0.35 42.13 14.63
CA VAL A 375 -0.47 43.42 13.91
C VAL A 375 -1.85 43.63 13.31
N MET A 376 -2.49 42.57 12.79
CA MET A 376 -3.77 42.65 12.08
C MET A 376 -4.86 41.77 12.67
N TYR A 377 -4.55 40.90 13.64
CA TYR A 377 -5.54 39.99 14.21
C TYR A 377 -6.37 40.63 15.32
N SER A 378 -5.74 41.40 16.20
CA SER A 378 -6.39 41.98 17.37
C SER A 378 -5.88 43.38 17.68
N THR A 379 -6.74 44.22 18.24
CA THR A 379 -6.33 45.52 18.81
C THR A 379 -5.67 45.37 20.20
N ASP A 380 -5.79 44.19 20.82
CA ASP A 380 -5.12 43.87 22.08
C ASP A 380 -3.63 43.58 21.86
N GLN A 381 -2.79 44.51 22.30
CA GLN A 381 -1.34 44.40 22.18
C GLN A 381 -0.76 43.16 22.88
N GLU A 382 -1.47 42.59 23.86
CA GLU A 382 -1.06 41.40 24.61
C GLU A 382 -1.65 40.09 24.05
N TRP A 383 -2.39 40.12 22.95
CA TRP A 383 -3.00 38.90 22.38
C TRP A 383 -1.96 37.83 22.06
N SER A 384 -0.85 38.18 21.40
CA SER A 384 0.23 37.23 21.10
C SER A 384 0.84 36.63 22.37
N THR A 385 1.05 37.45 23.40
CA THR A 385 1.54 37.01 24.71
C THR A 385 0.57 36.05 25.39
N LYS A 386 -0.75 36.32 25.33
CA LYS A 386 -1.80 35.47 25.90
C LYS A 386 -1.84 34.11 25.22
N ILE A 387 -1.77 34.08 23.89
CA ILE A 387 -1.69 32.86 23.10
C ILE A 387 -0.43 32.06 23.46
N ALA A 388 0.74 32.71 23.45
CA ALA A 388 2.00 32.05 23.78
C ALA A 388 1.99 31.45 25.20
N LYS A 389 1.39 32.13 26.19
CA LYS A 389 1.23 31.60 27.55
C LYS A 389 0.38 30.34 27.61
N ILE A 390 -0.68 30.25 26.80
CA ILE A 390 -1.49 29.02 26.71
C ILE A 390 -0.69 27.92 26.01
N MET A 391 0.08 28.24 24.96
CA MET A 391 0.98 27.29 24.31
C MET A 391 2.01 26.72 25.29
N GLU A 392 2.73 27.58 26.03
CA GLU A 392 3.69 27.18 27.08
C GLU A 392 3.06 26.30 28.15
N ARG A 393 1.81 26.59 28.53
CA ARG A 393 1.07 25.82 29.53
C ARG A 393 0.75 24.41 29.04
N ILE A 394 0.28 24.27 27.80
CA ILE A 394 -0.05 22.96 27.20
C ILE A 394 1.24 22.17 26.99
N LYS A 395 2.28 22.79 26.44
CA LYS A 395 3.59 22.17 26.18
C LYS A 395 4.69 23.24 26.21
N PRO A 396 5.63 23.19 27.17
CA PRO A 396 6.69 24.19 27.28
C PRO A 396 7.59 24.24 26.04
N PHE A 397 8.02 25.44 25.64
CA PHE A 397 8.87 25.63 24.46
C PHE A 397 10.23 24.95 24.62
N GLN A 398 10.58 24.12 23.65
CA GLN A 398 11.91 23.51 23.51
C GLN A 398 12.39 23.74 22.08
N LYS A 399 13.54 24.41 21.91
CA LYS A 399 14.13 24.66 20.57
C LYS A 399 14.34 23.34 19.80
N GLN A 400 14.72 22.28 20.51
CA GLN A 400 14.99 20.96 19.94
C GLN A 400 13.80 20.36 19.18
N ASP A 401 12.57 20.67 19.63
CA ASP A 401 11.34 20.17 19.01
C ASP A 401 11.12 20.70 17.58
N TYR A 402 11.80 21.80 17.24
CA TYR A 402 11.65 22.49 15.97
C TYR A 402 12.85 22.35 15.04
N LEU A 403 13.99 21.82 15.51
CA LEU A 403 15.20 21.65 14.68
C LEU A 403 14.94 20.77 13.45
N TYR A 404 14.08 19.77 13.55
CA TYR A 404 13.72 18.88 12.42
C TYR A 404 12.21 18.91 12.15
N ALA A 405 11.49 19.93 12.63
CA ALA A 405 10.07 20.06 12.36
C ALA A 405 9.83 20.34 10.88
N LYS A 406 8.92 19.60 10.27
CA LYS A 406 8.56 19.84 8.87
C LYS A 406 7.78 21.15 8.77
N LYS A 407 8.21 22.06 7.88
CA LYS A 407 7.36 23.15 7.41
C LYS A 407 6.27 22.55 6.52
N LEU A 408 5.03 22.62 6.98
CA LEU A 408 3.92 21.95 6.30
C LEU A 408 3.41 22.80 5.13
N PRO A 409 3.09 22.16 3.98
CA PRO A 409 2.56 22.87 2.83
C PRO A 409 1.18 23.44 3.15
N LYS A 410 0.86 24.58 2.53
CA LYS A 410 -0.50 25.12 2.51
C LYS A 410 -1.42 24.13 1.78
N ASN A 411 -2.63 23.95 2.31
CA ASN A 411 -3.66 23.19 1.59
C ASN A 411 -4.00 23.89 0.27
N PRO A 412 -3.96 23.20 -0.89
CA PRO A 412 -4.35 23.83 -2.16
C PRO A 412 -5.85 24.16 -2.21
N ASN A 413 -6.69 23.50 -1.41
CA ASN A 413 -8.12 23.72 -1.39
C ASN A 413 -8.46 24.86 -0.42
N THR A 414 -9.15 25.87 -0.94
CA THR A 414 -9.71 26.96 -0.13
C THR A 414 -11.10 26.59 0.35
N LEU A 415 -11.35 26.73 1.66
CA LEU A 415 -12.70 26.62 2.21
C LEU A 415 -13.53 27.83 1.79
N ASN A 416 -14.70 27.59 1.17
CA ASN A 416 -15.64 28.65 0.81
C ASN A 416 -16.43 29.12 2.05
N VAL A 417 -16.01 30.26 2.57
CA VAL A 417 -16.51 30.86 3.80
C VAL A 417 -17.94 31.41 3.67
N ASP A 418 -18.34 31.77 2.45
CA ASP A 418 -19.66 32.35 2.17
C ASP A 418 -20.76 31.28 2.09
N ALA A 419 -20.38 30.02 1.89
CA ALA A 419 -21.31 28.89 1.91
C ALA A 419 -21.82 28.54 3.32
N LEU A 420 -21.19 29.05 4.39
CA LEU A 420 -21.60 28.76 5.76
C LEU A 420 -22.87 29.54 6.13
N SER A 421 -23.84 28.87 6.74
CA SER A 421 -25.08 29.48 7.23
C SER A 421 -24.85 30.29 8.51
N ASN A 422 -25.66 31.32 8.75
CA ASN A 422 -25.74 31.98 10.07
C ASN A 422 -26.71 31.26 11.01
N ASN A 423 -27.63 30.44 10.47
CA ASN A 423 -28.71 29.83 11.22
C ASN A 423 -28.31 28.46 11.74
N ILE A 424 -28.67 28.19 13.00
CA ILE A 424 -28.57 26.85 13.61
C ILE A 424 -29.64 25.96 12.96
N PRO A 425 -29.28 24.76 12.45
CA PRO A 425 -30.23 23.85 11.83
C PRO A 425 -31.02 23.11 12.92
N TYR A 426 -32.21 23.63 13.25
CA TYR A 426 -33.10 22.99 14.19
C TYR A 426 -33.92 21.87 13.53
N LYS A 427 -34.08 20.73 14.23
CA LYS A 427 -35.07 19.70 13.90
C LYS A 427 -36.39 20.08 14.54
N THR A 428 -37.46 20.26 13.77
CA THR A 428 -38.80 20.59 14.30
C THR A 428 -39.61 19.34 14.64
N TYR A 429 -40.45 19.45 15.67
CA TYR A 429 -41.43 18.43 16.06
C TYR A 429 -42.85 18.86 15.66
N PRO A 430 -43.76 17.92 15.37
CA PRO A 430 -45.17 18.23 15.16
C PRO A 430 -45.78 18.97 16.36
N GLN A 431 -46.71 19.88 16.11
CA GLN A 431 -47.40 20.60 17.18
C GLN A 431 -48.12 19.62 18.11
N GLY A 432 -47.98 19.82 19.43
CA GLY A 432 -48.61 18.96 20.43
C GLY A 432 -47.82 17.69 20.75
N THR A 433 -46.63 17.47 20.14
CA THR A 433 -45.72 16.40 20.54
C THR A 433 -45.39 16.53 22.02
N LYS A 434 -45.52 15.43 22.78
CA LYS A 434 -45.26 15.39 24.21
C LYS A 434 -44.01 14.60 24.52
N ALA A 435 -43.27 15.04 25.52
CA ALA A 435 -42.18 14.29 26.14
C ALA A 435 -42.37 14.29 27.66
N THR A 436 -41.76 13.33 28.34
CA THR A 436 -41.81 13.24 29.81
C THR A 436 -40.41 13.32 30.40
N ALA A 437 -40.23 14.08 31.48
CA ALA A 437 -38.95 14.16 32.19
C ALA A 437 -38.53 12.78 32.73
N LYS A 438 -37.40 12.27 32.25
CA LYS A 438 -36.78 10.99 32.67
C LYS A 438 -36.07 11.11 34.01
N LEU A 439 -35.58 12.31 34.33
CA LEU A 439 -34.94 12.65 35.61
C LEU A 439 -35.05 14.15 35.86
N ALA A 440 -34.98 14.55 37.13
CA ALA A 440 -35.02 15.96 37.50
C ALA A 440 -33.80 16.71 36.92
N ALA A 441 -34.04 17.80 36.19
CA ALA A 441 -32.98 18.55 35.53
C ALA A 441 -33.33 20.03 35.36
N PHE A 442 -32.29 20.87 35.31
CA PHE A 442 -32.47 22.30 35.03
C PHE A 442 -32.97 22.54 33.60
N TYR A 443 -33.78 23.58 33.45
CA TYR A 443 -34.18 24.12 32.16
C TYR A 443 -33.80 25.60 32.03
N TYR A 444 -33.67 26.05 30.79
CA TYR A 444 -32.98 27.31 30.46
C TYR A 444 -33.78 28.18 29.49
N VAL A 445 -33.51 29.49 29.47
CA VAL A 445 -34.09 30.39 28.45
C VAL A 445 -33.51 30.11 27.06
N VAL A 446 -32.22 29.76 27.02
CA VAL A 446 -31.43 29.50 25.81
C VAL A 446 -30.63 28.20 25.99
N PRO A 447 -30.41 27.37 24.94
CA PRO A 447 -29.73 26.08 25.06
C PRO A 447 -28.23 26.25 25.34
N TYR A 448 -27.88 26.48 26.60
CA TYR A 448 -26.54 26.90 27.06
C TYR A 448 -26.37 26.64 28.56
N SER A 449 -25.67 25.57 28.97
CA SER A 449 -25.75 25.06 30.36
C SER A 449 -24.76 25.62 31.36
N PHE A 450 -23.70 26.31 30.96
CA PHE A 450 -22.67 26.82 31.89
C PHE A 450 -22.91 28.30 32.23
N ASP A 451 -22.27 28.76 33.31
CA ASP A 451 -22.42 30.11 33.85
C ASP A 451 -21.81 31.14 32.89
N GLY A 452 -22.66 31.93 32.24
CA GLY A 452 -22.23 32.97 31.31
C GLY A 452 -23.37 33.91 30.91
N VAL A 453 -23.02 35.15 30.60
CA VAL A 453 -24.00 36.15 30.13
C VAL A 453 -24.44 35.80 28.71
N ILE A 454 -25.76 35.69 28.51
CA ILE A 454 -26.35 35.45 27.19
C ILE A 454 -26.57 36.80 26.51
N LYS A 455 -25.61 37.21 25.70
CA LYS A 455 -25.68 38.50 25.00
C LYS A 455 -26.77 38.51 23.93
N SER A 456 -27.10 37.35 23.34
CA SER A 456 -28.10 37.26 22.27
C SER A 456 -29.54 37.61 22.71
N GLN A 457 -29.83 37.50 24.01
CA GLN A 457 -31.17 37.78 24.57
C GLN A 457 -31.12 38.71 25.79
N SER A 458 -29.96 39.30 26.09
CA SER A 458 -29.75 40.14 27.28
C SER A 458 -30.19 39.45 28.59
N VAL A 459 -29.87 38.16 28.74
CA VAL A 459 -30.24 37.36 29.92
C VAL A 459 -29.04 37.24 30.87
N THR A 460 -29.24 37.63 32.12
CA THR A 460 -28.25 37.55 33.20
C THR A 460 -28.32 36.22 33.98
N GLU A 461 -29.48 35.56 33.99
CA GLU A 461 -29.69 34.26 34.63
C GLU A 461 -30.35 33.28 33.64
N ASN A 462 -29.56 32.36 33.09
CA ASN A 462 -30.08 31.45 32.06
C ASN A 462 -30.91 30.29 32.64
N ASN A 463 -30.53 29.77 33.82
CA ASN A 463 -31.27 28.71 34.49
C ASN A 463 -32.60 29.26 35.05
N GLN A 464 -33.72 28.62 34.72
CA GLN A 464 -35.07 29.10 35.08
C GLN A 464 -35.77 28.20 36.10
N GLY A 465 -35.14 27.10 36.51
CA GLY A 465 -35.71 26.16 37.48
C GLY A 465 -35.42 24.70 37.15
N THR A 466 -36.01 23.80 37.93
CA THR A 466 -35.86 22.35 37.77
C THR A 466 -37.16 21.74 37.24
N LEU A 467 -37.08 21.00 36.14
CA LEU A 467 -38.17 20.18 35.63
C LEU A 467 -38.22 18.89 36.46
N ALA A 468 -39.30 18.68 37.22
CA ALA A 468 -39.44 17.50 38.08
C ALA A 468 -39.58 16.19 37.28
N LEU A 469 -39.09 15.08 37.84
CA LEU A 469 -39.26 13.74 37.27
C LEU A 469 -40.74 13.45 36.96
N GLY A 470 -41.02 12.87 35.79
CA GLY A 470 -42.38 12.52 35.37
C GLY A 470 -43.21 13.69 34.83
N THR A 471 -42.69 14.93 34.86
CA THR A 471 -43.40 16.08 34.28
C THR A 471 -43.57 15.90 32.77
N SER A 472 -44.81 16.00 32.29
CA SER A 472 -45.11 16.05 30.86
C SER A 472 -44.94 17.46 30.32
N VAL A 473 -44.27 17.60 29.18
CA VAL A 473 -44.04 18.86 28.48
C VAL A 473 -44.36 18.73 27.00
N PHE A 474 -44.61 19.86 26.33
CA PHE A 474 -44.77 19.93 24.87
C PHE A 474 -43.44 20.31 24.23
N VAL A 475 -42.96 19.53 23.27
CA VAL A 475 -41.67 19.75 22.60
C VAL A 475 -41.87 20.35 21.21
N HIS A 476 -40.98 21.28 20.82
CA HIS A 476 -41.12 22.10 19.62
C HIS A 476 -40.02 21.86 18.61
N ARG A 477 -38.77 21.87 19.07
CA ARG A 477 -37.60 21.68 18.21
C ARG A 477 -36.38 21.20 19.00
N GLU A 478 -35.41 20.65 18.30
CA GLU A 478 -34.13 20.20 18.83
C GLU A 478 -32.98 20.90 18.09
N ASP A 479 -31.94 21.30 18.82
CA ASP A 479 -30.70 21.84 18.26
C ASP A 479 -29.63 20.75 18.04
N PRO A 480 -28.56 21.02 17.27
CA PRO A 480 -27.49 20.06 17.03
C PRO A 480 -26.72 19.61 18.27
N ASN A 481 -26.79 20.36 19.37
CA ASN A 481 -26.17 20.04 20.66
C ASN A 481 -27.05 19.14 21.54
N GLY A 482 -28.19 18.68 21.02
CA GLY A 482 -29.11 17.81 21.74
C GLY A 482 -29.98 18.54 22.75
N TRP A 483 -30.17 19.85 22.62
CA TRP A 483 -31.12 20.60 23.42
C TRP A 483 -32.50 20.61 22.77
N VAL A 484 -33.54 20.44 23.58
CA VAL A 484 -34.95 20.44 23.16
C VAL A 484 -35.63 21.69 23.69
N GLU A 485 -36.24 22.46 22.80
CA GLU A 485 -37.17 23.54 23.15
C GLU A 485 -38.51 22.93 23.54
N PHE A 486 -39.00 23.27 24.73
CA PHE A 486 -40.26 22.78 25.27
C PHE A 486 -41.08 23.90 25.93
N SER A 487 -42.34 23.63 26.22
CA SER A 487 -43.22 24.46 27.04
C SER A 487 -44.13 23.61 27.93
N PHE A 488 -44.61 24.17 29.04
CA PHE A 488 -45.54 23.49 29.96
C PHE A 488 -46.96 23.39 29.38
N THR A 489 -47.32 24.31 28.48
CA THR A 489 -48.57 24.31 27.72
C THR A 489 -48.27 24.53 26.24
N ILE A 490 -49.15 24.11 25.32
CA ILE A 490 -48.90 24.15 23.86
C ILE A 490 -48.44 25.54 23.37
N ASN A 491 -48.99 26.62 23.94
CA ASN A 491 -48.69 28.00 23.57
C ASN A 491 -48.00 28.80 24.70
N GLY A 492 -47.39 28.10 25.66
CA GLY A 492 -46.72 28.72 26.81
C GLY A 492 -45.34 29.27 26.50
N ASN A 493 -44.72 29.84 27.53
CA ASN A 493 -43.30 30.23 27.48
C ASN A 493 -42.42 29.03 27.12
N LYS A 494 -41.40 29.31 26.30
CA LYS A 494 -40.49 28.32 25.75
C LYS A 494 -39.20 28.29 26.55
N TYR A 495 -38.74 27.08 26.83
CA TYR A 495 -37.52 26.80 27.58
C TYR A 495 -36.73 25.68 26.90
N TRP A 496 -35.49 25.49 27.30
CA TRP A 496 -34.60 24.49 26.75
C TRP A 496 -34.14 23.51 27.82
N ILE A 497 -34.08 22.23 27.46
CA ILE A 497 -33.57 21.15 28.31
C ILE A 497 -32.78 20.15 27.47
N LEU A 498 -31.77 19.52 28.04
CA LEU A 498 -31.03 18.46 27.36
C LEU A 498 -31.95 17.27 27.05
N LYS A 499 -31.95 16.82 25.80
CA LYS A 499 -32.73 15.67 25.32
C LYS A 499 -32.50 14.41 26.14
N THR A 500 -31.28 14.19 26.63
CA THR A 500 -30.92 13.05 27.48
C THR A 500 -31.68 13.00 28.80
N LYS A 501 -32.37 14.09 29.17
CA LYS A 501 -33.21 14.23 30.36
C LYS A 501 -34.69 13.98 30.08
N LEU A 502 -35.07 13.78 28.82
CA LEU A 502 -36.44 13.52 28.39
C LEU A 502 -36.57 12.10 27.84
N ASN A 503 -37.73 11.49 28.08
CA ASN A 503 -38.25 10.39 27.27
C ASN A 503 -39.07 11.04 26.14
N MET A 504 -38.41 11.20 24.99
CA MET A 504 -38.95 11.82 23.77
C MET A 504 -39.80 10.87 22.95
#